data_AF-A0A523RGK7-F1
#
_entry.id   AF-A0A523RGK7-F1
#
_cell.length_a   1.000
_cell.length_b   1.000
_cell.length_c   1.000
_cell.angle_alpha   90.00
_cell.angle_beta   90.00
_cell.angle_gamma   90.00
#
_symmetry.space_group_name_H-M   'P 1'
#
loop_
_entity.id
_entity.type
_entity.pdbx_description
1 polymer ?
#
loop_
_entity_poly.entity_id
_entity_poly.type
_entity_poly.pdbx_seq_one_letter_code
_entity_poly.pdbx_strand_id
1 'polypeptide(L)' 'MLVTKIRCPMCGHVQEIEVPENACLPFYKCNGCGELIQTPTDTCCVICAYSETKCPASSLR' A
#
# COMPACT_ATOMS: atom_id res chain seq x y z
N MET A 1 -9.55 6.39 -9.99
CA MET A 1 -8.85 5.13 -9.65
C MET A 1 -7.35 5.40 -9.83
N LEU A 2 -6.53 5.11 -8.83
CA LEU A 2 -5.14 5.57 -8.79
C LEU A 2 -4.16 4.40 -8.85
N VAL A 3 -3.14 4.51 -9.69
CA VAL A 3 -2.05 3.53 -9.77
C VAL A 3 -0.89 4.02 -8.93
N THR A 4 -0.41 3.20 -7.98
CA THR A 4 0.75 3.51 -7.15
C THR A 4 1.70 2.32 -7.07
N LYS A 5 2.94 2.57 -6.69
CA LYS A 5 3.96 1.53 -6.49
C LYS A 5 4.05 1.20 -5.01
N ILE A 6 3.83 -0.06 -4.67
CA ILE A 6 4.04 -0.57 -3.31
C ILE A 6 5.36 -1.33 -3.26
N ARG A 7 6.19 -0.97 -2.28
CA ARG A 7 7.44 -1.67 -2.00
C ARG A 7 7.25 -2.66 -0.86
N CYS A 8 7.55 -3.93 -1.11
CA CYS A 8 7.56 -4.95 -0.07
C CYS A 8 8.70 -4.67 0.93
N PRO A 9 8.42 -4.50 2.22
CA PRO A 9 9.46 -4.30 3.24
C PRO A 9 10.30 -5.56 3.49
N MET A 10 9.79 -6.74 3.13
CA MET A 10 10.42 -8.04 3.42
C MET A 10 11.47 -8.42 2.39
N CYS A 11 11.21 -8.18 1.11
CA CYS A 11 12.12 -8.53 0.01
C CYS A 11 12.56 -7.35 -0.86
N GLY A 12 11.99 -6.16 -0.65
CA GLY A 12 12.28 -4.96 -1.47
C GLY A 12 11.61 -4.94 -2.84
N HIS A 13 10.81 -5.94 -3.20
CA HIS A 13 10.09 -5.99 -4.48
C HIS A 13 9.11 -4.82 -4.61
N VAL A 14 9.15 -4.12 -5.74
CA VAL A 14 8.25 -3.00 -6.04
C VAL A 14 7.31 -3.43 -7.14
N GLN A 15 6.02 -3.21 -6.93
CA GLN A 15 5.00 -3.49 -7.95
C GLN A 15 3.92 -2.43 -7.98
N GLU A 16 3.38 -2.21 -9.18
CA GLU A 16 2.28 -1.29 -9.41
C GLU A 16 0.96 -1.96 -9.01
N ILE A 17 0.16 -1.22 -8.25
CA ILE A 17 -1.15 -1.64 -7.80
C ILE A 17 -2.16 -0.54 -8.03
N GLU A 18 -3.37 -0.96 -8.36
CA GLU A 18 -4.50 -0.06 -8.52
C GLU A 18 -5.23 0.04 -7.18
N VAL A 19 -5.32 1.25 -6.66
CA VAL A 19 -6.00 1.57 -5.41
C VAL A 19 -7.25 2.38 -5.74
N PRO A 20 -8.43 1.96 -5.28
CA PRO A 20 -9.62 2.78 -5.37
C PRO A 20 -9.40 4.09 -4.60
N GLU A 21 -9.82 5.23 -5.13
CA GLU A 21 -9.57 6.56 -4.52
C GLU A 21 -10.12 6.69 -3.10
N ASN A 22 -11.13 5.90 -2.75
CA ASN A 22 -11.78 5.87 -1.44
C ASN A 22 -11.57 4.55 -0.68
N ALA A 23 -10.51 3.78 -0.98
CA ALA A 23 -10.24 2.52 -0.31
C ALA A 23 -8.85 2.46 0.33
N CYS A 24 -8.80 1.81 1.49
CA CYS A 24 -7.58 1.46 2.20
C CYS A 24 -7.34 -0.05 2.08
N LEU A 25 -6.10 -0.44 1.82
CA LEU A 25 -5.67 -1.84 1.83
C LEU A 25 -5.04 -2.15 3.21
N PRO A 26 -5.74 -2.83 4.11
CA PRO A 26 -5.18 -3.19 5.42
C PRO A 26 -4.11 -4.29 5.31
N PHE A 27 -4.18 -5.10 4.25
CA PHE A 27 -3.28 -6.21 3.98
C PHE A 27 -2.90 -6.24 2.51
N TYR A 28 -1.69 -6.70 2.22
CA TYR A 28 -1.18 -6.83 0.87
C TYR A 28 -0.31 -8.07 0.72
N LYS A 29 -0.61 -8.89 -0.28
CA LYS A 29 0.21 -10.04 -0.63
C LYS A 29 1.26 -9.64 -1.66
N CYS A 30 2.54 -9.80 -1.32
CA CYS A 30 3.63 -9.53 -2.24
C CYS A 30 3.69 -10.60 -3.34
N ASN A 31 3.83 -10.19 -4.61
CA ASN A 31 4.01 -11.14 -5.72
C ASN A 31 5.45 -11.63 -5.87
N GLY A 32 6.42 -10.92 -5.28
CA GLY A 32 7.83 -11.33 -5.30
C GLY A 32 8.14 -12.46 -4.30
N CYS A 33 7.74 -12.31 -3.04
CA CYS A 33 8.01 -13.30 -1.99
C CYS A 33 6.77 -14.09 -1.54
N GLY A 34 5.57 -13.70 -1.95
CA GLY A 34 4.32 -14.33 -1.51
C GLY A 34 3.88 -13.95 -0.10
N GLU A 35 4.64 -13.12 0.61
CA GLU A 35 4.39 -12.78 2.00
C GLU A 35 3.23 -11.80 2.16
N LEU A 36 2.49 -11.94 3.26
CA LEU A 36 1.30 -11.15 3.55
C LEU A 36 1.68 -9.99 4.48
N ILE A 37 1.86 -8.82 3.89
CA ILE A 37 2.21 -7.59 4.57
C ILE A 37 0.96 -7.00 5.19
N GLN A 38 1.04 -6.62 6.46
CA GLN A 38 -0.05 -5.98 7.18
C GLN A 38 0.27 -4.50 7.40
N THR A 39 -0.77 -3.68 7.57
CA THR A 39 -0.59 -2.26 7.88
C THR A 39 0.12 -2.09 9.22
N PRO A 40 1.11 -1.19 9.36
CA PRO A 40 1.67 -0.84 10.65
C PRO A 40 0.61 -0.14 11.51
N THR A 41 0.74 -0.27 12.82
CA THR A 41 -0.21 0.30 13.81
C THR A 41 -0.33 1.83 13.70
N ASP A 42 0.76 2.51 13.34
CA ASP A 42 0.83 3.97 13.23
C ASP A 42 0.42 4.51 11.86
N THR A 43 -0.03 3.66 10.93
CA THR A 43 -0.36 4.08 9.56
C THR A 43 -1.75 3.62 9.15
N CYS A 44 -2.42 4.44 8.34
CA CYS A 44 -3.80 4.21 7.92
C CYS A 44 -3.99 2.93 7.09
N CYS A 45 -3.02 2.56 6.25
CA CYS A 45 -3.04 1.34 5.45
C CYS A 45 -1.64 0.99 4.90
N VAL A 46 -1.48 -0.21 4.33
CA VAL A 46 -0.20 -0.68 3.73
C VAL A 46 0.29 0.24 2.62
N ILE A 47 -0.62 0.88 1.89
CA ILE A 47 -0.30 1.85 0.84
C ILE A 47 0.38 3.07 1.45
N CYS A 48 -0.26 3.68 2.44
CA CYS A 48 0.26 4.86 3.10
C CYS A 48 1.60 4.60 3.82
N ALA A 49 1.86 3.36 4.26
CA ALA A 49 3.11 2.97 4.89
C ALA A 49 4.24 2.64 3.91
N TYR A 50 3.93 1.98 2.79
CA TYR A 50 4.92 1.34 1.93
C TYR A 50 4.90 1.81 0.46
N SER A 51 4.03 2.77 0.12
CA SER A 51 4.01 3.41 -1.20
C SER A 51 4.60 4.81 -1.13
N GLU A 52 5.19 5.26 -2.24
CA GLU A 52 5.77 6.62 -2.33
C GLU A 52 4.68 7.70 -2.43
N THR A 53 3.50 7.36 -2.94
CA THR A 53 2.38 8.29 -3.09
C THR A 53 1.45 8.21 -1.88
N LYS A 54 1.31 9.30 -1.12
CA LYS A 54 0.34 9.35 -0.02
C LYS A 54 -1.08 9.07 -0.52
N CYS A 55 -1.85 8.31 0.27
CA CYS A 55 -3.20 7.90 -0.12
C CYS A 55 -4.10 9.12 -0.41
N PRO A 56 -4.87 9.13 -1.51
CA PRO A 56 -5.76 10.25 -1.86
C PRO A 56 -6.84 10.50 -0.80
N ALA A 57 -7.26 9.47 -0.06
CA ALA A 57 -8.22 9.57 1.04
C ALA A 57 -7.78 10.52 2.18
N SER A 58 -6.49 10.87 2.28
CA SER A 58 -6.00 11.85 3.27
C SER A 58 -6.41 13.30 2.98
N SER A 59 -7.02 13.58 1.81
CA SER A 59 -7.53 14.91 1.44
C SER A 59 -9.03 15.13 1.72
N LEU A 60 -9.77 14.11 2.19
CA LEU A 60 -11.10 14.33 2.79
C LEU A 60 -10.92 14.48 4.31
N ARG A 61 -10.60 15.69 4.76
CA ARG A 61 -10.75 16.08 6.17
C ARG A 61 -11.66 17.29 6.27
#